data_AF-A0A0P0GW36-F1
#
_entry.id   AF-A0A0P0GW36-F1
#
_cell.length_a   1.000
_cell.length_b   1.000
_cell.length_c   1.000
_cell.angle_alpha   90.00
_cell.angle_beta   90.00
_cell.angle_gamma   90.00
#
_symmetry.space_group_name_H-M   'P 1'
#
loop_
_entity.id
_entity.type
_entity.pdbx_description
1 polymer ?
#
loop_
_entity_poly.entity_id
_entity_poly.type
_entity_poly.pdbx_seq_one_letter_code
_entity_poly.pdbx_strand_id
1 'polypeptide(L)'
;MKVFYCLITNLLLCIFYDIGIEILENRKPISKCDVGIGIMFRYSIILLSLTMLLQMIIKLYVKKRAYITLLPILIPMLYWLSYYDIFPYRSFFILVVNWVVCMIYYMILKIIIRNANKKDW
;
A
#
# COMPACT_ATOMS: atom_id res chain seq x y z
N MET A 1 -18.48 -12.11 2.63
CA MET A 1 -18.62 -10.79 1.96
C MET A 1 -17.53 -9.78 2.36
N LYS A 2 -17.29 -9.51 3.66
CA LYS A 2 -16.29 -8.51 4.11
C LYS A 2 -14.86 -8.71 3.56
N VAL A 3 -14.35 -9.95 3.52
CA VAL A 3 -13.03 -10.28 2.95
C VAL A 3 -12.97 -10.00 1.44
N PHE A 4 -14.04 -10.30 0.71
CA PHE A 4 -14.12 -10.08 -0.73
C PHE A 4 -14.04 -8.59 -1.09
N TYR A 5 -14.75 -7.72 -0.35
CA TYR A 5 -14.64 -6.27 -0.53
C TYR A 5 -13.23 -5.74 -0.23
N CYS A 6 -12.55 -6.29 0.78
CA CYS A 6 -11.16 -5.94 1.08
C CYS A 6 -10.20 -6.37 -0.03
N LEU A 7 -10.41 -7.54 -0.65
CA LEU A 7 -9.61 -8.02 -1.78
C LEU A 7 -9.79 -7.14 -3.02
N ILE A 8 -11.03 -6.79 -3.36
CA ILE A 8 -11.34 -5.86 -4.47
C ILE A 8 -10.68 -4.50 -4.21
N THR A 9 -10.80 -3.98 -3.00
CA THR A 9 -10.22 -2.68 -2.64
C THR A 9 -8.68 -2.71 -2.74
N ASN A 10 -8.05 -3.79 -2.28
CA ASN A 10 -6.60 -3.96 -2.40
C ASN A 10 -6.17 -3.93 -3.88
N LEU A 11 -6.86 -4.70 -4.74
CA LEU A 11 -6.56 -4.77 -6.16
C LEU A 11 -6.74 -3.41 -6.86
N LEU A 12 -7.83 -2.69 -6.57
CA LEU A 12 -8.06 -1.34 -7.09
C LEU A 12 -6.97 -0.36 -6.65
N LEU A 13 -6.58 -0.38 -5.37
CA LEU A 13 -5.53 0.52 -4.85
C LEU A 13 -4.16 0.20 -5.42
N CYS A 14 -3.86 -1.08 -5.69
CA CYS A 14 -2.62 -1.48 -6.37
C CYS A 14 -2.60 -0.94 -7.81
N ILE A 15 -3.72 -0.99 -8.54
CA ILE A 15 -3.83 -0.39 -9.88
C ILE A 15 -3.62 1.13 -9.81
N PHE A 16 -4.25 1.82 -8.86
CA PHE A 16 -4.03 3.27 -8.68
C PHE A 16 -2.57 3.61 -8.36
N TYR A 17 -1.93 2.79 -7.55
CA TYR A 17 -0.52 2.96 -7.21
C TYR A 17 0.40 2.75 -8.42
N ASP A 18 0.12 1.75 -9.24
CA ASP A 18 0.86 1.47 -10.49
C ASP A 18 0.74 2.62 -11.49
N ILE A 19 -0.48 3.13 -11.71
CA ILE A 19 -0.73 4.34 -12.53
C ILE A 19 0.06 5.54 -11.97
N GLY A 20 0.14 5.68 -10.63
CA GLY A 20 0.91 6.73 -9.99
C GLY A 20 2.42 6.65 -10.29
N ILE A 21 2.97 5.44 -10.34
CA ILE A 21 4.36 5.20 -10.75
C ILE A 21 4.55 5.53 -12.23
N GLU A 22 3.64 5.09 -13.10
CA GLU A 22 3.71 5.33 -14.54
C GLU A 22 3.66 6.83 -14.87
N ILE A 23 2.79 7.59 -14.21
CA ILE A 23 2.73 9.06 -14.34
C ILE A 23 4.06 9.69 -13.88
N LEU A 24 4.63 9.21 -12.78
CA LEU A 24 5.91 9.72 -12.28
C LEU A 24 7.04 9.45 -13.26
N GLU A 25 7.04 8.27 -13.88
CA GLU A 25 8.01 7.89 -14.91
C GLU A 25 7.87 8.75 -16.17
N ASN A 26 6.64 9.03 -16.62
CA ASN A 26 6.40 9.93 -17.74
C ASN A 26 6.81 11.38 -17.46
N ARG A 27 6.59 11.89 -16.24
CA ARG A 27 6.93 13.28 -15.85
C ARG A 27 8.42 13.46 -15.61
N LYS A 28 9.08 12.47 -15.05
CA LYS A 28 10.53 12.44 -14.87
C LYS A 28 11.00 11.08 -15.40
N PRO A 29 11.42 10.98 -16.68
CA PRO A 29 11.95 9.73 -17.20
C PRO A 29 13.30 9.41 -16.56
N ILE A 30 13.59 8.12 -16.40
CA ILE A 30 14.91 7.67 -15.96
C ILE A 30 15.81 7.63 -17.20
N SER A 31 16.90 8.39 -17.19
CA SER A 31 17.80 8.48 -18.35
C SER A 31 18.43 7.15 -18.77
N LYS A 32 18.46 6.15 -17.87
CA LYS A 32 18.83 4.76 -18.14
C LYS A 32 17.86 3.87 -17.36
N CYS A 33 16.80 3.41 -18.00
CA CYS A 33 15.89 2.43 -17.40
C CYS A 33 16.58 1.06 -17.40
N ASP A 34 17.40 0.80 -16.38
CA ASP A 34 17.98 -0.52 -16.16
C ASP A 34 16.89 -1.51 -15.74
N VAL A 35 17.04 -2.76 -16.16
CA VAL A 35 16.11 -3.87 -15.83
C VAL A 35 15.86 -3.95 -14.32
N GLY A 36 16.88 -3.64 -13.50
CA GLY A 36 16.78 -3.61 -12.04
C GLY A 36 15.76 -2.59 -11.50
N ILE A 37 15.58 -1.45 -12.16
CA ILE A 37 14.62 -0.42 -11.72
C ILE A 37 13.19 -0.86 -12.00
N GLY A 38 12.94 -1.50 -13.15
CA GLY A 38 11.64 -2.09 -13.45
C GLY A 38 11.26 -3.20 -12.46
N ILE A 39 12.23 -4.03 -12.05
CA ILE A 39 12.02 -5.06 -11.02
C ILE A 39 11.70 -4.43 -9.67
N MET A 40 12.40 -3.36 -9.29
CA MET A 40 12.18 -2.62 -8.05
C MET A 40 10.75 -2.07 -7.95
N PHE A 41 10.23 -1.45 -9.02
CA PHE A 41 8.84 -0.97 -9.03
C PHE A 41 7.83 -2.10 -8.88
N ARG A 42 7.99 -3.21 -9.62
CA ARG A 42 7.12 -4.39 -9.50
C ARG A 42 7.15 -4.99 -8.10
N TYR A 43 8.34 -5.09 -7.50
CA TYR A 43 8.48 -5.57 -6.14
C TYR A 43 7.74 -4.69 -5.13
N SER A 44 7.78 -3.36 -5.33
CA SER A 44 7.05 -2.42 -4.48
C SER A 44 5.52 -2.65 -4.52
N ILE A 45 4.95 -2.97 -5.68
CA ILE A 45 3.52 -3.25 -5.83
C ILE A 45 3.14 -4.54 -5.11
N ILE A 46 3.95 -5.59 -5.26
CA ILE A 46 3.75 -6.87 -4.56
C ILE A 46 3.84 -6.67 -3.05
N LEU A 47 4.85 -5.93 -2.58
CA LEU A 47 5.03 -5.61 -1.18
C LEU A 47 3.84 -4.81 -0.62
N LEU A 48 3.37 -3.81 -1.36
CA LEU A 48 2.19 -3.01 -0.99
C LEU A 48 0.93 -3.89 -0.88
N SER A 49 0.70 -4.79 -1.85
CA SER A 49 -0.42 -5.73 -1.80
C SER A 49 -0.35 -6.68 -0.60
N LEU A 50 0.82 -7.26 -0.33
CA LEU A 50 1.03 -8.15 0.83
C LEU A 50 0.80 -7.42 2.15
N THR A 51 1.26 -6.18 2.27
CA THR A 51 1.10 -5.39 3.49
C THR A 51 -0.35 -5.01 3.76
N MET A 52 -1.13 -4.68 2.71
CA MET A 52 -2.58 -4.49 2.81
C MET A 52 -3.31 -5.78 3.23
N LEU A 53 -2.94 -6.93 2.67
CA LEU A 53 -3.50 -8.23 3.09
C LEU A 53 -3.18 -8.54 4.56
N LEU A 54 -1.94 -8.31 4.98
CA LEU A 54 -1.53 -8.48 6.38
C LEU A 54 -2.35 -7.55 7.29
N GLN A 55 -2.55 -6.30 6.90
CA GLN A 55 -3.35 -5.33 7.64
C GLN A 55 -4.81 -5.76 7.78
N MET A 56 -5.39 -6.36 6.74
CA MET A 56 -6.72 -6.99 6.80
C MET A 56 -6.76 -8.13 7.82
N ILE A 57 -5.82 -9.08 7.75
CA ILE A 57 -5.75 -10.22 8.67
C ILE A 57 -5.63 -9.73 10.11
N ILE A 58 -4.68 -8.85 10.39
CA ILE A 58 -4.48 -8.30 11.75
C ILE A 58 -5.76 -7.66 12.27
N LYS A 59 -6.46 -6.85 11.47
CA LYS A 59 -7.65 -6.12 11.93
C LYS A 59 -8.88 -7.01 12.07
N LEU A 60 -8.95 -8.14 11.37
CA LEU A 60 -10.00 -9.14 11.51
C LEU A 60 -9.80 -10.03 12.76
N TYR A 61 -8.57 -10.46 13.03
CA TYR A 61 -8.27 -11.43 14.10
C TYR A 61 -7.81 -10.78 15.41
N VAL A 62 -7.20 -9.59 15.38
CA VAL A 62 -6.62 -8.91 16.56
C VAL A 62 -7.50 -7.72 16.96
N LYS A 63 -8.54 -8.00 17.76
CA LYS A 63 -9.65 -7.08 18.06
C LYS A 63 -9.29 -5.85 18.94
N LYS A 64 -8.06 -5.70 19.44
CA LYS A 64 -7.75 -4.70 20.51
C LYS A 64 -6.46 -3.88 20.38
N ARG A 65 -5.61 -4.06 19.36
CA ARG A 65 -4.32 -3.34 19.29
C ARG A 65 -4.19 -2.48 18.03
N ALA A 66 -4.59 -1.21 18.16
CA ALA A 66 -4.44 -0.19 17.12
C ALA A 66 -2.99 -0.03 16.62
N TYR A 67 -2.00 -0.19 17.51
CA TYR A 67 -0.58 -0.10 17.17
C TYR A 67 -0.12 -1.22 16.22
N ILE A 68 -0.61 -2.45 16.41
CA ILE A 68 -0.24 -3.60 15.55
C ILE A 68 -0.83 -3.43 14.15
N THR A 69 -1.93 -2.70 14.02
CA THR A 69 -2.56 -2.45 12.72
C THR A 69 -1.87 -1.37 11.88
N LEU A 70 -1.01 -0.56 12.50
CA LEU A 70 -0.17 0.43 11.83
C LEU A 70 1.18 -0.16 11.40
N LEU A 71 1.62 -1.25 12.04
CA LEU A 71 2.90 -1.91 11.75
C LEU A 71 3.07 -2.32 10.27
N PRO A 72 2.05 -2.83 9.55
CA PRO A 72 2.18 -3.16 8.14
C PRO A 72 2.45 -1.95 7.24
N ILE A 73 2.06 -0.73 7.66
CA ILE A 73 2.27 0.51 6.90
C ILE A 73 3.76 0.90 6.89
N LEU A 74 4.50 0.54 7.94
CA LEU A 74 5.93 0.85 8.05
C LEU A 74 6.78 0.06 7.07
N ILE A 75 6.37 -1.16 6.69
CA ILE A 75 7.13 -2.05 5.81
C ILE A 75 7.38 -1.42 4.42
N PRO A 76 6.35 -0.99 3.66
CA PRO A 76 6.57 -0.37 2.35
C PRO A 76 7.24 1.01 2.47
N MET A 77 7.08 1.72 3.60
CA MET A 77 7.82 2.96 3.86
C MET A 77 9.32 2.72 4.00
N LEU A 78 9.71 1.73 4.80
CA LEU A 78 11.11 1.36 5.01
C LEU A 78 11.77 0.90 3.71
N TYR A 79 11.01 0.18 2.87
CA TYR A 79 11.47 -0.20 1.54
C TYR A 79 11.87 1.03 0.72
N TRP A 80 10.98 2.01 0.56
CA TRP A 80 11.30 3.22 -0.21
C TRP A 80 12.35 4.11 0.46
N LEU A 81 12.40 4.12 1.79
CA LEU A 81 13.43 4.84 2.54
C LEU A 81 14.84 4.26 2.27
N SER A 82 14.97 2.94 2.09
CA SER A 82 16.26 2.32 1.72
C SER A 82 16.78 2.74 0.33
N TYR A 83 15.89 3.24 -0.54
CA TYR A 83 16.27 3.77 -1.86
C TYR A 83 16.40 5.30 -1.88
N TYR A 84 16.34 5.95 -0.71
CA TYR A 84 16.45 7.40 -0.61
C TYR A 84 17.81 7.92 -1.07
N ASP A 85 18.89 7.22 -0.72
CA ASP A 85 20.26 7.59 -1.10
C ASP A 85 20.50 7.47 -2.62
N ILE A 86 19.74 6.62 -3.31
CA ILE A 86 19.88 6.37 -4.75
C ILE A 86 18.98 7.32 -5.55
N PHE A 87 17.73 7.50 -5.12
CA PHE A 87 16.73 8.32 -5.83
C PHE A 87 15.90 9.17 -4.85
N PRO A 88 16.43 10.27 -4.30
CA PRO A 88 15.81 10.98 -3.17
C PRO A 88 14.44 11.58 -3.51
N TYR A 89 14.29 12.20 -4.68
CA TYR A 89 13.01 12.82 -5.07
C TYR A 89 11.92 11.78 -5.40
N ARG A 90 12.28 10.66 -6.03
CA ARG A 90 11.31 9.63 -6.42
C ARG A 90 10.90 8.80 -5.22
N SER A 91 11.86 8.34 -4.44
CA SER A 91 11.60 7.58 -3.21
C SER A 91 10.70 8.37 -2.26
N PHE A 92 10.95 9.67 -2.08
CA PHE A 92 10.10 10.52 -1.26
C PHE A 92 8.67 10.60 -1.80
N PHE A 93 8.49 10.86 -3.10
CA PHE A 93 7.16 10.91 -3.71
C PHE A 93 6.42 9.58 -3.53
N ILE A 94 7.09 8.47 -3.82
CA ILE A 94 6.47 7.15 -3.74
C ILE A 94 6.20 6.73 -2.29
N LEU A 95 7.02 7.16 -1.34
CA LEU A 95 6.77 6.99 0.09
C LEU A 95 5.48 7.71 0.51
N VAL A 96 5.28 8.96 0.05
CA VAL A 96 4.03 9.71 0.28
C VAL A 96 2.84 9.01 -0.35
N VAL A 97 2.94 8.57 -1.61
CA VAL A 97 1.87 7.83 -2.29
C VAL A 97 1.54 6.52 -1.55
N ASN A 98 2.54 5.74 -1.14
CA ASN A 98 2.34 4.53 -0.34
C ASN A 98 1.60 4.83 0.96
N TRP A 99 2.01 5.88 1.68
CA TRP A 99 1.35 6.27 2.91
C TRP A 99 -0.12 6.60 2.69
N VAL A 100 -0.43 7.41 1.66
CA VAL A 100 -1.80 7.76 1.29
C VAL A 100 -2.62 6.51 0.97
N VAL A 101 -2.10 5.61 0.15
CA VAL A 101 -2.77 4.36 -0.24
C VAL A 101 -3.07 3.48 0.99
N CYS A 102 -2.09 3.28 1.87
CA CYS A 102 -2.27 2.52 3.10
C CYS A 102 -3.30 3.14 4.04
N MET A 103 -3.32 4.47 4.16
CA MET A 103 -4.29 5.18 5.00
C MET A 103 -5.71 5.08 4.45
N ILE A 104 -5.89 5.21 3.14
CA ILE A 104 -7.16 4.99 2.46
C ILE A 104 -7.65 3.56 2.71
N TYR A 105 -6.78 2.57 2.52
CA TYR A 105 -7.12 1.16 2.77
C TYR A 105 -7.55 0.94 4.22
N TYR A 106 -6.81 1.48 5.19
CA TYR A 106 -7.16 1.38 6.61
C TYR A 106 -8.53 1.98 6.94
N MET A 107 -8.86 3.13 6.36
CA MET A 107 -10.15 3.81 6.50
C MET A 107 -11.28 2.94 5.93
N ILE A 108 -11.13 2.44 4.71
CA ILE A 108 -12.10 1.54 4.07
C ILE A 108 -12.31 0.29 4.92
N LEU A 109 -11.23 -0.33 5.39
CA LEU A 109 -11.31 -1.53 6.22
C LEU A 109 -12.03 -1.26 7.56
N LYS A 110 -11.85 -0.06 8.14
CA LYS A 110 -12.59 0.38 9.34
C LYS A 110 -14.09 0.48 9.05
N ILE A 111 -14.48 1.02 7.91
CA ILE A 111 -15.88 1.17 7.48
C ILE A 111 -16.51 -0.21 7.22
N ILE A 112 -15.83 -1.09 6.49
CA ILE A 112 -16.31 -2.45 6.17
C ILE A 112 -16.56 -3.23 7.46
N ILE A 113 -15.62 -3.21 8.41
CA ILE A 113 -15.78 -3.93 9.69
C ILE A 113 -16.90 -3.32 10.54
N ARG A 114 -17.01 -1.98 10.59
CA ARG A 114 -18.08 -1.29 11.33
C ARG A 114 -19.47 -1.63 10.77
N ASN A 115 -19.62 -1.64 9.44
CA ASN A 115 -20.88 -1.96 8.78
C ASN A 115 -21.24 -3.45 8.91
N ALA A 116 -20.24 -4.34 8.95
CA ALA A 116 -20.47 -5.75 9.22
C ALA A 116 -21.02 -5.97 10.64
N ASN A 117 -20.43 -5.34 11.66
CA ASN A 117 -20.90 -5.48 13.05
C ASN A 117 -22.29 -4.86 13.31
N LYS A 118 -22.77 -3.96 12.44
CA LYS A 118 -24.13 -3.37 12.53
C LYS A 118 -25.23 -4.27 11.96
N LYS A 119 -24.89 -5.24 11.10
CA LYS A 119 -25.86 -6.17 10.49
C LYS A 119 -26.14 -7.41 11.34
N ASP A 120 -25.40 -7.59 12.44
CA ASP A 120 -25.54 -8.72 13.36
C ASP A 120 -26.48 -8.41 14.56
N TRP A 121 -27.27 -7.33 14.47
CA TRP A 121 -28.37 -6.95 15.40
C TRP A 121 -29.67 -6.89 14.61
#